data_AF-A0A5M9K177-F1
#
_entry.id   AF-A0A5M9K177-F1
#
_cell.length_a   1.000
_cell.length_b   1.000
_cell.length_c   1.000
_cell.angle_alpha   90.00
_cell.angle_beta   90.00
_cell.angle_gamma   90.00
#
_symmetry.space_group_name_H-M   'P 1'
#
loop_
_entity.id
_entity.type
_entity.pdbx_description
1 polymer ?
#
loop_
_entity_poly.entity_id
_entity_poly.type
_entity_poly.pdbx_seq_one_letter_code
_entity_poly.pdbx_strand_id
1 'polypeptide(L)'
;MEKNFLDKEFRSLKKWMEGIYTLKIRYNILEDFCSQIYSWSAYGYLLSSLPIFLPAWGGLGGVQELADISVVGGRERGRMKEFITNKRLMLSLADAGGRMMYSIKDLSELAGYTSRVYTLISTLHRVHANAYFPPRTGHSELFSLADVQGTTQKGFDGVRLENVPVVAPSVYPHGGEELIDSLSMVVHSGEHLLISGSNGVGKSAIARVVAGLWPVYRGLVSRARTTGTDGIMFLPQRPYLSIGTLRDQVIYPDGELEMRSKGRRDLELKRILEEARLGYLPDREGGWDTRKEWKDVLSGGEKQRMAIARLLYHEPRYAFIDEGTSAVSSDVEGLLYETCKEKGITLITISTRASLKRYHTFNLTLGLGDDGAEWEYERIGTEREKMGVEKELQELRERMEMEGTWEERRKKIDEELEEVWVEGGERLAEPAHINGNGEGEIDGHAKVDVET
;
A
#
# COMPACT_ATOMS: atom_id res chain seq x y z
N MET A 1 -22.71 6.85 0.81
CA MET A 1 -22.00 8.15 0.86
C MET A 1 -20.64 8.10 0.17
N GLU A 2 -19.80 7.09 0.42
CA GLU A 2 -18.45 6.97 -0.19
C GLU A 2 -18.44 6.97 -1.73
N LYS A 3 -19.36 6.26 -2.39
CA LYS A 3 -19.44 6.24 -3.87
C LYS A 3 -19.64 7.63 -4.46
N ASN A 4 -20.49 8.46 -3.84
CA ASN A 4 -20.75 9.83 -4.30
C ASN A 4 -19.56 10.76 -4.04
N PHE A 5 -18.82 10.53 -2.95
CA PHE A 5 -17.57 11.25 -2.67
C PHE A 5 -16.48 10.88 -3.69
N LEU A 6 -16.30 9.59 -3.96
CA LEU A 6 -15.33 9.09 -4.95
C LEU A 6 -15.62 9.62 -6.36
N ASP A 7 -16.89 9.61 -6.77
CA ASP A 7 -17.34 10.13 -8.05
C ASP A 7 -17.10 11.65 -8.19
N LYS A 8 -17.28 12.38 -7.09
CA LYS A 8 -17.07 13.83 -7.03
C LYS A 8 -15.57 14.16 -7.17
N GLU A 9 -14.71 13.47 -6.43
CA GLU A 9 -13.26 13.63 -6.51
C GLU A 9 -12.72 13.20 -7.88
N PHE A 10 -13.22 12.10 -8.46
CA PHE A 10 -12.84 11.67 -9.79
C PHE A 10 -13.22 12.69 -10.87
N ARG A 11 -14.43 13.26 -10.81
CA ARG A 11 -14.85 14.31 -11.74
C ARG A 11 -14.04 15.59 -11.57
N SER A 12 -13.68 15.95 -10.34
CA SER A 12 -12.81 17.08 -10.04
C SER A 12 -11.43 16.90 -10.69
N LEU A 13 -10.81 15.72 -10.48
CA LEU A 13 -9.53 15.37 -11.08
C LEU A 13 -9.58 15.36 -12.61
N LYS A 14 -10.62 14.76 -13.19
CA LYS A 14 -10.82 14.71 -14.65
C LYS A 14 -10.91 16.11 -15.24
N LYS A 15 -11.70 17.00 -14.64
CA LYS A 15 -11.85 18.39 -15.10
C LYS A 15 -10.54 19.16 -15.02
N TRP A 16 -9.74 18.91 -13.97
CA TRP A 16 -8.42 19.51 -13.81
C TRP A 16 -7.44 19.00 -14.88
N MET A 17 -7.40 17.69 -15.14
CA MET A 17 -6.60 17.09 -16.20
C MET A 17 -6.99 17.60 -17.59
N GLU A 18 -8.28 17.65 -17.92
CA GLU A 18 -8.77 18.20 -19.19
C GLU A 18 -8.39 19.68 -19.37
N GLY A 19 -8.42 20.46 -18.29
CA GLY A 19 -7.93 21.84 -18.28
C GLY A 19 -6.44 21.93 -18.63
N ILE A 20 -5.61 21.11 -18.01
CA ILE A 20 -4.16 21.05 -18.28
C ILE A 20 -3.87 20.59 -19.70
N TYR A 21 -4.56 19.55 -20.18
CA TYR A 21 -4.36 19.06 -21.55
C TYR A 21 -4.79 20.09 -22.58
N THR A 22 -5.93 20.75 -22.38
CA THR A 22 -6.40 21.79 -23.32
C THR A 22 -5.44 22.97 -23.34
N LEU A 23 -4.93 23.39 -22.17
CA LEU A 23 -3.92 24.45 -22.09
C LEU A 23 -2.62 24.04 -22.77
N LYS A 24 -2.13 22.82 -22.50
CA LYS A 24 -0.88 22.29 -23.08
C LYS A 24 -0.97 22.09 -24.58
N ILE A 25 -2.10 21.60 -25.10
CA ILE A 25 -2.34 21.45 -26.54
C ILE A 25 -2.38 22.82 -27.21
N ARG A 26 -3.14 23.79 -26.66
CA ARG A 26 -3.20 25.15 -27.21
C ARG A 26 -1.84 25.84 -27.17
N TYR A 27 -1.10 25.66 -26.07
CA TYR A 27 0.25 26.19 -25.93
C TYR A 27 1.21 25.57 -26.94
N ASN A 28 1.27 24.23 -27.05
CA ASN A 28 2.14 23.55 -28.01
C ASN A 28 1.79 23.92 -29.46
N ILE A 29 0.50 23.99 -29.82
CA ILE A 29 0.07 24.40 -31.17
C ILE A 29 0.53 25.84 -31.44
N LEU A 30 0.36 26.76 -30.48
CA LEU A 30 0.78 28.15 -30.64
C LEU A 30 2.30 28.29 -30.67
N GLU A 31 3.03 27.53 -29.85
CA GLU A 31 4.48 27.48 -29.79
C GLU A 31 5.08 26.96 -31.10
N ASP A 32 4.60 25.82 -31.61
CA ASP A 32 5.05 25.23 -32.88
C ASP A 32 4.70 26.15 -34.05
N PHE A 33 3.50 26.73 -34.07
CA PHE A 33 3.06 27.64 -35.14
C PHE A 33 3.85 28.97 -35.16
N CYS A 34 4.09 29.57 -33.99
CA CYS A 34 4.84 30.82 -33.86
C CYS A 34 6.34 30.63 -34.06
N SER A 35 6.92 29.54 -33.53
CA SER A 35 8.37 29.32 -33.53
C SER A 35 8.88 28.74 -34.85
N GLN A 36 8.16 27.80 -35.47
CA GLN A 36 8.67 27.11 -36.67
C GLN A 36 8.24 27.75 -37.99
N ILE A 37 6.98 28.18 -38.11
CA ILE A 37 6.41 28.45 -39.44
C ILE A 37 6.35 29.95 -39.75
N TYR A 38 5.84 30.80 -38.86
CA TYR A 38 5.61 32.21 -39.23
C TYR A 38 6.74 33.16 -38.84
N SER A 39 7.23 33.14 -37.60
CA SER A 39 8.13 34.22 -37.17
C SER A 39 9.49 34.14 -37.86
N TRP A 40 10.07 32.94 -38.02
CA TRP A 40 11.41 32.84 -38.58
C TRP A 40 11.44 32.82 -40.11
N SER A 41 10.48 32.12 -40.75
CA SER A 41 10.41 32.07 -42.21
C SER A 41 9.90 33.39 -42.80
N ALA A 42 8.88 34.02 -42.20
CA ALA A 42 8.36 35.30 -42.68
C ALA A 42 9.36 36.43 -42.44
N TYR A 43 10.03 36.47 -41.29
CA TYR A 43 11.09 37.46 -41.04
C TYR A 43 12.29 37.26 -41.99
N GLY A 44 12.61 36.01 -42.33
CA GLY A 44 13.59 35.71 -43.37
C GLY A 44 13.17 36.20 -44.77
N TYR A 45 11.91 35.97 -45.18
CA TYR A 45 11.38 36.49 -46.45
C TYR A 45 11.26 38.02 -46.47
N LEU A 46 10.97 38.65 -45.34
CA LEU A 46 10.85 40.11 -45.21
C LEU A 46 12.23 40.78 -45.24
N LEU A 47 13.23 40.21 -44.55
CA LEU A 47 14.63 40.67 -44.62
C LEU A 47 15.27 40.42 -45.99
N SER A 48 14.93 39.33 -46.67
CA SER A 48 15.47 39.04 -48.01
C SER A 48 14.79 39.84 -49.14
N SER A 49 13.58 40.36 -48.92
CA SER A 49 12.88 41.23 -49.87
C SER A 49 13.19 42.73 -49.68
N LEU A 50 13.67 43.13 -48.49
CA LEU A 50 14.04 44.51 -48.14
C LEU A 50 15.00 45.21 -49.14
N PRO A 51 16.09 44.59 -49.63
CA PRO A 51 16.99 45.21 -50.60
C PRO A 51 16.34 45.46 -51.97
N ILE A 52 15.34 44.65 -52.33
CA ILE A 52 14.66 44.70 -53.64
C ILE A 52 13.61 45.82 -53.68
N PHE A 53 12.94 46.07 -52.56
CA PHE A 53 11.83 47.04 -52.47
C PHE A 53 12.22 48.40 -51.85
N LEU A 54 13.29 48.47 -51.07
CA LEU A 54 13.78 49.72 -50.46
C LEU A 54 15.31 49.88 -50.63
N PRO A 55 15.80 50.21 -51.85
CA PRO A 55 17.23 50.32 -52.15
C PRO A 55 17.95 51.39 -51.31
N ALA A 56 17.24 52.41 -50.84
CA ALA A 56 17.78 53.50 -50.03
C ALA A 56 18.22 53.07 -48.63
N TRP A 57 17.73 51.93 -48.12
CA TRP A 57 18.11 51.38 -46.81
C TRP A 57 19.19 50.28 -46.89
N GLY A 58 19.61 49.87 -48.09
CA GLY A 58 20.65 48.86 -48.31
C GLY A 58 22.09 49.33 -48.09
N GLY A 59 22.30 50.53 -47.54
CA GLY A 59 23.62 51.15 -47.40
C GLY A 59 24.24 51.54 -48.75
N LEU A 60 25.56 51.81 -48.75
CA LEU A 60 26.34 52.29 -49.91
C LEU A 60 26.19 51.45 -51.19
N GLY A 61 25.78 50.18 -51.10
CA GLY A 61 25.52 49.32 -52.26
C GLY A 61 24.21 49.62 -53.00
N GLY A 62 23.17 50.09 -52.32
CA GLY A 62 21.86 50.37 -52.93
C GLY A 62 21.80 51.69 -53.69
N VAL A 63 22.66 52.65 -53.35
CA VAL A 63 22.80 53.93 -54.07
C VAL A 63 23.59 53.75 -55.37
N GLN A 64 24.55 52.81 -55.40
CA GLN A 64 25.29 52.44 -56.61
C GLN A 64 24.39 51.72 -57.64
N GLU A 65 23.35 50.98 -57.19
CA GLU A 65 22.41 50.26 -58.06
C GLU A 65 21.47 51.16 -58.86
N LEU A 66 21.15 52.39 -58.38
CA LEU A 66 20.36 53.36 -59.14
C LEU A 66 21.13 53.96 -60.33
N ALA A 67 22.46 53.97 -60.27
CA ALA A 67 23.32 54.53 -61.32
C ALA A 67 23.64 53.52 -62.46
N ASP A 68 23.48 52.21 -62.21
CA ASP A 68 24.01 51.13 -63.06
C ASP A 68 22.96 50.37 -63.90
N ILE A 69 21.76 50.93 -64.06
CA ILE A 69 20.59 50.32 -64.75
C ILE A 69 20.82 50.08 -66.27
N SER A 70 21.95 50.49 -66.85
CA SER A 70 22.20 50.46 -68.30
C SER A 70 22.91 49.22 -68.87
N VAL A 71 23.20 48.15 -68.11
CA VAL A 71 23.89 46.95 -68.65
C VAL A 71 23.17 45.64 -68.30
N VAL A 72 22.33 45.17 -69.23
CA VAL A 72 21.46 44.00 -69.12
C VAL A 72 22.18 42.74 -69.64
N GLY A 73 22.23 41.68 -68.83
CA GLY A 73 22.50 40.30 -69.29
C GLY A 73 23.31 39.40 -68.36
N GLY A 74 24.33 39.92 -67.67
CA GLY A 74 25.26 39.10 -66.87
C GLY A 74 25.06 39.13 -65.34
N ARG A 75 24.51 40.22 -64.80
CA ARG A 75 24.43 40.48 -63.34
C ARG A 75 23.21 39.87 -62.65
N GLU A 76 22.16 39.50 -63.38
CA GLU A 76 20.97 38.83 -62.82
C GLU A 76 21.30 37.44 -62.24
N ARG A 77 22.22 36.71 -62.89
CA ARG A 77 22.71 35.41 -62.41
C ARG A 77 23.45 35.51 -61.07
N GLY A 78 24.20 36.60 -60.84
CA GLY A 78 24.89 36.89 -59.58
C GLY A 78 23.93 37.22 -58.45
N ARG A 79 22.96 38.11 -58.72
CA ARG A 79 21.90 38.48 -57.76
C ARG A 79 21.01 37.30 -57.37
N MET A 80 20.67 36.44 -58.34
CA MET A 80 19.95 35.19 -58.06
C MET A 80 20.79 34.22 -57.21
N LYS A 81 22.10 34.11 -57.46
CA LYS A 81 22.99 33.26 -56.67
C LYS A 81 23.09 33.72 -55.22
N GLU A 82 23.28 35.03 -55.00
CA GLU A 82 23.33 35.62 -53.64
C GLU A 82 21.99 35.54 -52.91
N PHE A 83 20.88 35.74 -53.63
CA PHE A 83 19.54 35.55 -53.08
C PHE A 83 19.30 34.09 -52.65
N ILE A 84 19.69 33.12 -53.48
CA ILE A 84 19.56 31.70 -53.15
C ILE A 84 20.46 31.34 -51.94
N THR A 85 21.68 31.86 -51.85
CA THR A 85 22.56 31.61 -50.70
C THR A 85 22.02 32.24 -49.42
N ASN A 86 21.54 33.48 -49.46
CA ASN A 86 20.97 34.16 -48.30
C ASN A 86 19.68 33.47 -47.83
N LYS A 87 18.81 33.06 -48.78
CA LYS A 87 17.62 32.25 -48.48
C LYS A 87 17.99 30.93 -47.80
N ARG A 88 19.03 30.24 -48.27
CA ARG A 88 19.49 28.97 -47.68
C ARG A 88 20.06 29.16 -46.28
N LEU A 89 20.82 30.23 -46.06
CA LEU A 89 21.35 30.58 -44.73
C LEU A 89 20.21 30.91 -43.76
N MET A 90 19.20 31.68 -44.19
CA MET A 90 18.05 32.00 -43.35
C MET A 90 17.22 30.76 -42.98
N LEU A 91 16.99 29.85 -43.93
CA LEU A 91 16.31 28.57 -43.65
C LEU A 91 17.12 27.72 -42.68
N SER A 92 18.44 27.60 -42.87
CA SER A 92 19.30 26.87 -41.93
C SER A 92 19.32 27.49 -40.54
N LEU A 93 19.19 28.81 -40.43
CA LEU A 93 19.14 29.55 -39.18
C LEU A 93 17.77 29.35 -38.49
N ALA A 94 16.68 29.26 -39.26
CA ALA A 94 15.36 28.85 -38.79
C ALA A 94 15.37 27.46 -38.18
N ASP A 95 15.92 26.50 -38.93
CA ASP A 95 16.02 25.11 -38.50
C ASP A 95 16.89 24.98 -37.24
N ALA A 96 17.99 25.77 -37.16
CA ALA A 96 18.83 25.81 -35.96
C ALA A 96 18.09 26.40 -34.76
N GLY A 97 17.33 27.48 -34.94
CA GLY A 97 16.50 28.09 -33.90
C GLY A 97 15.41 27.14 -33.39
N GLY A 98 14.73 26.43 -34.29
CA GLY A 98 13.74 25.40 -33.92
C GLY A 98 14.35 24.25 -33.12
N ARG A 99 15.52 23.74 -33.53
CA ARG A 99 16.26 22.72 -32.75
C ARG A 99 16.67 23.23 -31.37
N MET A 100 17.07 24.50 -31.26
CA MET A 100 17.44 25.11 -29.99
C MET A 100 16.24 25.23 -29.03
N MET A 101 15.05 25.57 -29.55
CA MET A 101 13.82 25.61 -28.74
C MET A 101 13.48 24.24 -28.17
N TYR A 102 13.46 23.19 -29.02
CA TYR A 102 13.20 21.83 -28.53
C TYR A 102 14.25 21.36 -27.52
N SER A 103 15.52 21.72 -27.71
CA SER A 103 16.58 21.39 -26.76
C SER A 103 16.34 22.00 -25.37
N ILE A 104 15.78 23.22 -25.29
CA ILE A 104 15.43 23.85 -23.99
C ILE A 104 14.32 23.08 -23.28
N LYS A 105 13.32 22.62 -24.04
CA LYS A 105 12.24 21.79 -23.51
C LYS A 105 12.77 20.44 -23.00
N ASP A 106 13.59 19.76 -23.80
CA ASP A 106 14.22 18.49 -23.41
C ASP A 106 15.10 18.63 -22.17
N LEU A 107 15.88 19.73 -22.07
CA LEU A 107 16.67 20.04 -20.87
C LEU A 107 15.78 20.28 -19.64
N SER A 108 14.63 20.93 -19.82
CA SER A 108 13.68 21.16 -18.72
C SER A 108 13.03 19.86 -18.25
N GLU A 109 12.68 18.97 -19.17
CA GLU A 109 12.18 17.63 -18.85
C GLU A 109 13.25 16.80 -18.14
N LEU A 110 14.49 16.82 -18.64
CA LEU A 110 15.64 16.17 -18.00
C LEU A 110 15.90 16.70 -16.59
N ALA A 111 15.83 18.02 -16.38
CA ALA A 111 15.95 18.62 -15.05
C ALA A 111 14.84 18.12 -14.11
N GLY A 112 13.62 17.95 -14.62
CA GLY A 112 12.50 17.38 -13.87
C GLY A 112 12.69 15.90 -13.51
N TYR A 113 13.23 15.08 -14.42
CA TYR A 113 13.54 13.67 -14.14
C TYR A 113 14.70 13.53 -13.15
N THR A 114 15.78 14.27 -13.36
CA THR A 114 16.97 14.24 -12.49
C THR A 114 16.63 14.70 -11.07
N SER A 115 15.80 15.74 -10.91
CA SER A 115 15.31 16.17 -9.59
C SER A 115 14.53 15.06 -8.86
N ARG A 116 13.65 14.33 -9.57
CA ARG A 116 12.89 13.21 -8.98
C ARG A 116 13.80 12.05 -8.57
N VAL A 117 14.72 11.65 -9.44
CA VAL A 117 15.68 10.57 -9.14
C VAL A 117 16.59 10.96 -7.99
N TYR A 118 17.11 12.19 -7.99
CA TYR A 118 17.91 12.72 -6.90
C TYR A 118 17.13 12.73 -5.58
N THR A 119 15.86 13.16 -5.60
CA THR A 119 15.01 13.14 -4.41
C THR A 119 14.85 11.72 -3.87
N LEU A 120 14.57 10.74 -4.73
CA LEU A 120 14.45 9.33 -4.33
C LEU A 120 15.76 8.77 -3.74
N ILE A 121 16.89 8.97 -4.42
CA ILE A 121 18.18 8.43 -3.96
C ILE A 121 18.61 9.11 -2.65
N SER A 122 18.45 10.43 -2.55
CA SER A 122 18.81 11.19 -1.35
C SER A 122 17.93 10.82 -0.15
N THR A 123 16.63 10.54 -0.35
CA THR A 123 15.76 10.06 0.73
C THR A 123 16.11 8.63 1.14
N LEU A 124 16.42 7.74 0.19
CA LEU A 124 16.89 6.38 0.51
C LEU A 124 18.17 6.39 1.33
N HIS A 125 19.14 7.25 0.99
CA HIS A 125 20.36 7.42 1.79
C HIS A 125 20.06 7.94 3.20
N ARG A 126 19.10 8.87 3.37
CA ARG A 126 18.69 9.37 4.69
C ARG A 126 18.04 8.28 5.54
N VAL A 127 17.15 7.48 4.95
CA VAL A 127 16.50 6.35 5.63
C VAL A 127 17.55 5.32 6.06
N HIS A 128 18.50 4.98 5.18
CA HIS A 128 19.57 4.04 5.51
C HIS A 128 20.46 4.54 6.66
N ALA A 129 20.74 5.85 6.70
CA ALA A 129 21.54 6.47 7.76
C ALA A 129 20.74 6.77 9.05
N ASN A 130 19.44 6.49 9.10
CA ASN A 130 18.53 6.92 10.17
C ASN A 130 18.65 8.43 10.49
N ALA A 131 18.90 9.26 9.47
CA ALA A 131 19.16 10.68 9.63
C ALA A 131 17.91 11.51 9.29
N TYR A 132 17.08 11.77 10.30
CA TYR A 132 15.88 12.58 10.19
C TYR A 132 16.11 13.94 10.85
N PHE A 133 16.12 15.00 10.05
CA PHE A 133 16.37 16.35 10.55
C PHE A 133 15.06 17.09 10.77
N PRO A 134 14.94 17.87 11.86
CA PRO A 134 13.81 18.77 12.02
C PRO A 134 13.84 19.86 10.93
N PRO A 135 12.68 20.45 10.59
CA PRO A 135 12.63 21.62 9.72
C PRO A 135 13.50 22.74 10.26
N ARG A 136 14.16 23.50 9.37
CA ARG A 136 15.09 24.58 9.73
C ARG A 136 14.47 25.72 10.57
N THR A 137 13.14 25.78 10.69
CA THR A 137 12.39 26.91 11.26
C THR A 137 11.30 26.51 12.26
N GLY A 138 11.37 25.34 12.89
CA GLY A 138 10.35 24.92 13.87
C GLY A 138 10.82 23.90 14.89
N HIS A 139 10.05 23.76 15.96
CA HIS A 139 10.15 22.62 16.88
C HIS A 139 9.70 21.34 16.16
N SER A 140 10.30 20.19 16.49
CA SER A 140 9.78 18.90 16.02
C SER A 140 8.42 18.67 16.64
N GLU A 141 7.41 18.36 15.83
CA GLU A 141 6.14 17.86 16.36
C GLU A 141 6.39 16.56 17.14
N LEU A 142 5.60 16.34 18.20
CA LEU A 142 5.64 15.11 18.98
C LEU A 142 5.43 13.91 18.05
N PHE A 143 6.25 12.88 18.24
CA PHE A 143 6.21 11.68 17.41
C PHE A 143 6.47 11.93 15.91
N SER A 144 7.16 13.01 15.56
CA SER A 144 7.76 13.17 14.23
C SER A 144 8.99 12.27 14.07
N LEU A 145 9.37 11.90 12.84
CA LEU A 145 10.60 11.15 12.58
C LEU A 145 11.87 11.84 13.12
N ALA A 146 11.83 13.17 13.27
CA ALA A 146 12.90 13.95 13.90
C ALA A 146 12.93 13.83 15.44
N ASP A 147 11.87 13.32 16.07
CA ASP A 147 11.71 13.14 17.51
C ASP A 147 11.88 11.66 17.95
N VAL A 148 12.54 10.84 17.14
CA VAL A 148 12.81 9.44 17.48
C VAL A 148 13.97 9.38 18.49
N GLN A 149 13.66 9.02 19.74
CA GLN A 149 14.63 8.95 20.86
C GLN A 149 14.74 7.54 21.48
N GLY A 150 13.87 6.61 21.09
CA GLY A 150 13.86 5.26 21.63
C GLY A 150 15.01 4.41 21.08
N THR A 151 15.32 3.33 21.80
CA THR A 151 16.44 2.44 21.46
C THR A 151 15.93 1.08 21.02
N THR A 152 16.55 0.48 20.00
CA THR A 152 16.30 -0.91 19.61
C THR A 152 17.56 -1.75 19.79
N GLN A 153 17.48 -2.77 20.64
CA GLN A 153 18.56 -3.74 20.88
C GLN A 153 18.24 -5.07 20.20
N LYS A 154 19.22 -5.63 19.49
CA LYS A 154 19.13 -6.94 18.82
C LYS A 154 19.98 -7.97 19.55
N GLY A 155 19.51 -9.20 19.64
CA GLY A 155 20.22 -10.31 20.29
C GLY A 155 19.80 -10.57 21.74
N PHE A 156 18.66 -10.04 22.17
CA PHE A 156 18.02 -10.42 23.43
C PHE A 156 17.37 -11.80 23.29
N ASP A 157 17.42 -12.61 24.35
CA ASP A 157 16.77 -13.93 24.38
C ASP A 157 15.26 -13.78 24.70
N GLY A 158 14.54 -13.22 23.73
CA GLY A 158 13.13 -12.91 23.87
C GLY A 158 12.67 -11.71 23.07
N VAL A 159 11.49 -11.22 23.41
CA VAL A 159 10.97 -9.91 23.01
C VAL A 159 10.66 -9.14 24.29
N ARG A 160 11.27 -7.97 24.46
CA ARG A 160 11.09 -7.08 25.62
C ARG A 160 10.81 -5.66 25.15
N LEU A 161 9.73 -5.09 25.64
CA LEU A 161 9.36 -3.69 25.49
C LEU A 161 9.38 -3.05 26.87
N GLU A 162 9.98 -1.88 27.00
CA GLU A 162 10.02 -1.10 28.24
C GLU A 162 9.62 0.34 27.98
N ASN A 163 8.47 0.74 28.52
CA ASN A 163 7.89 2.08 28.41
C ASN A 163 7.88 2.58 26.96
N VAL A 164 7.41 1.72 26.03
CA VAL A 164 7.40 2.01 24.59
C VAL A 164 6.00 2.48 24.18
N PRO A 165 5.80 3.77 23.87
CA PRO A 165 4.56 4.23 23.27
C PRO A 165 4.48 3.69 21.83
N VAL A 166 3.33 3.12 21.46
CA VAL A 166 3.10 2.60 20.10
C VAL A 166 2.39 3.68 19.31
N VAL A 167 3.09 4.25 18.33
CA VAL A 167 2.63 5.43 17.60
C VAL A 167 2.54 5.12 16.11
N ALA A 168 1.38 5.43 15.50
CA ALA A 168 1.17 5.40 14.07
C ALA A 168 1.91 6.57 13.39
N PRO A 169 2.92 6.31 12.53
CA PRO A 169 3.62 7.37 11.84
C PRO A 169 2.70 8.10 10.87
N SER A 170 2.79 9.43 10.83
CA SER A 170 2.04 10.28 9.90
C SER A 170 3.00 11.03 8.95
N VAL A 171 2.43 11.65 7.92
CA VAL A 171 3.21 12.41 6.93
C VAL A 171 3.46 13.82 7.47
N TYR A 172 4.71 14.28 7.35
CA TYR A 172 5.08 15.67 7.65
C TYR A 172 4.11 16.67 6.98
N PRO A 173 3.64 17.72 7.68
CA PRO A 173 4.14 18.23 8.96
C PRO A 173 3.65 17.53 10.21
N HIS A 174 2.62 16.69 10.10
CA HIS A 174 1.93 16.13 11.26
C HIS A 174 2.82 15.15 12.06
N GLY A 175 2.65 15.18 13.39
CA GLY A 175 3.14 14.18 14.32
C GLY A 175 2.34 12.87 14.24
N GLY A 176 2.96 11.76 14.67
CA GLY A 176 2.29 10.47 14.72
C GLY A 176 1.16 10.43 15.76
N GLU A 177 0.19 9.55 15.54
CA GLU A 177 -0.93 9.31 16.46
C GLU A 177 -0.57 8.19 17.43
N GLU A 178 -0.57 8.48 18.72
CA GLU A 178 -0.32 7.49 19.76
C GLU A 178 -1.51 6.55 19.91
N LEU A 179 -1.25 5.24 19.78
CA LEU A 179 -2.25 4.18 19.85
C LEU A 179 -2.26 3.47 21.21
N ILE A 180 -1.09 3.32 21.83
CA ILE A 180 -0.91 2.60 23.11
C ILE A 180 0.10 3.37 23.94
N ASP A 181 -0.26 3.68 25.18
CA ASP A 181 0.61 4.39 26.12
C ASP A 181 1.63 3.43 26.76
N SER A 182 2.92 3.78 26.64
CA SER A 182 4.03 3.25 27.44
C SER A 182 4.03 1.73 27.68
N LEU A 183 3.87 0.94 26.62
CA LEU A 183 3.79 -0.52 26.68
C LEU A 183 5.06 -1.16 27.28
N SER A 184 4.86 -2.00 28.29
CA SER A 184 5.94 -2.76 28.95
C SER A 184 5.58 -4.24 29.04
N MET A 185 6.35 -5.08 28.36
CA MET A 185 6.15 -6.53 28.37
C MET A 185 7.45 -7.28 28.13
N VAL A 186 7.54 -8.52 28.62
CA VAL A 186 8.66 -9.42 28.35
C VAL A 186 8.10 -10.78 27.97
N VAL A 187 8.66 -11.38 26.93
CA VAL A 187 8.35 -12.74 26.48
C VAL A 187 9.66 -13.49 26.32
N HIS A 188 9.86 -14.52 27.14
CA HIS A 188 11.01 -15.42 27.05
C HIS A 188 10.73 -16.61 26.12
N SER A 189 11.78 -17.36 25.80
CA SER A 189 11.67 -18.59 25.01
C SER A 189 10.73 -19.60 25.70
N GLY A 190 9.77 -20.14 24.95
CA GLY A 190 8.76 -21.09 25.46
C GLY A 190 7.55 -20.44 26.13
N GLU A 191 7.55 -19.11 26.30
CA GLU A 191 6.39 -18.36 26.79
C GLU A 191 5.55 -17.89 25.61
N HIS A 192 4.37 -18.47 25.45
CA HIS A 192 3.48 -18.11 24.34
C HIS A 192 2.62 -16.90 24.73
N LEU A 193 2.62 -15.85 23.91
CA LEU A 193 1.86 -14.63 24.17
C LEU A 193 0.71 -14.48 23.17
N LEU A 194 -0.51 -14.29 23.68
CA LEU A 194 -1.65 -13.84 22.90
C LEU A 194 -1.81 -12.32 23.07
N ILE A 195 -1.90 -11.59 21.98
CA ILE A 195 -2.25 -10.16 21.95
C ILE A 195 -3.69 -10.06 21.47
N SER A 196 -4.59 -9.71 22.39
CA SER A 196 -6.03 -9.58 22.18
C SER A 196 -6.47 -8.13 22.34
N GLY A 197 -7.64 -7.80 21.79
CA GLY A 197 -8.19 -6.44 21.82
C GLY A 197 -9.15 -6.21 20.65
N SER A 198 -9.88 -5.10 20.72
CA SER A 198 -10.84 -4.68 19.68
C SER A 198 -10.16 -4.41 18.33
N ASN A 199 -10.95 -4.35 17.25
CA ASN A 199 -10.41 -4.00 15.94
C ASN A 199 -9.98 -2.53 15.92
N GLY A 200 -8.81 -2.24 15.36
CA GLY A 200 -8.31 -0.87 15.20
C GLY A 200 -7.42 -0.34 16.34
N VAL A 201 -7.32 -1.03 17.48
CA VAL A 201 -6.53 -0.59 18.66
C VAL A 201 -5.00 -0.60 18.48
N GLY A 202 -4.49 -0.96 17.31
CA GLY A 202 -3.03 -1.00 17.08
C GLY A 202 -2.33 -2.32 17.43
N LYS A 203 -3.04 -3.45 17.52
CA LYS A 203 -2.41 -4.77 17.74
C LYS A 203 -1.28 -5.08 16.74
N SER A 204 -1.55 -4.90 15.45
CA SER A 204 -0.56 -5.08 14.37
C SER A 204 0.54 -4.01 14.39
N ALA A 205 0.34 -2.86 15.05
CA ALA A 205 1.37 -1.85 15.22
C ALA A 205 2.49 -2.33 16.15
N ILE A 206 2.17 -3.09 17.21
CA ILE A 206 3.18 -3.72 18.08
C ILE A 206 4.12 -4.59 17.24
N ALA A 207 3.57 -5.44 16.36
CA ALA A 207 4.37 -6.28 15.48
C ALA A 207 5.29 -5.45 14.56
N ARG A 208 4.82 -4.31 14.04
CA ARG A 208 5.61 -3.40 13.18
C ARG A 208 6.73 -2.71 13.95
N VAL A 209 6.50 -2.30 15.20
CA VAL A 209 7.53 -1.72 16.07
C VAL A 209 8.59 -2.78 16.40
N VAL A 210 8.19 -3.99 16.80
CA VAL A 210 9.13 -5.09 17.09
C VAL A 210 9.89 -5.54 15.83
N ALA A 211 9.26 -5.52 14.66
CA ALA A 211 9.95 -5.80 13.39
C ALA A 211 11.00 -4.74 13.04
N GLY A 212 10.87 -3.52 13.59
CA GLY A 212 11.65 -2.34 13.23
C GLY A 212 11.17 -1.67 11.94
N LEU A 213 9.91 -1.91 11.54
CA LEU A 213 9.26 -1.22 10.43
C LEU A 213 8.76 0.16 10.84
N TRP A 214 8.30 0.29 12.09
CA TRP A 214 7.95 1.56 12.71
C TRP A 214 9.04 1.98 13.70
N PRO A 215 9.37 3.27 13.78
CA PRO A 215 10.41 3.76 14.68
C PRO A 215 9.97 3.64 16.14
N VAL A 216 10.95 3.46 17.02
CA VAL A 216 10.74 3.46 18.48
C VAL A 216 10.93 4.89 18.98
N TYR A 217 9.84 5.59 19.28
CA TYR A 217 9.91 7.01 19.67
C TYR A 217 10.49 7.23 21.07
N ARG A 218 10.13 6.38 22.03
CA ARG A 218 10.61 6.40 23.41
C ARG A 218 10.77 4.96 23.91
N GLY A 219 11.43 4.81 25.05
CA GLY A 219 11.63 3.50 25.68
C GLY A 219 12.65 2.62 24.97
N LEU A 220 12.59 1.32 25.29
CA LEU A 220 13.52 0.32 24.78
C LEU A 220 12.77 -0.88 24.20
N VAL A 221 13.12 -1.25 22.98
CA VAL A 221 12.70 -2.51 22.34
C VAL A 221 13.90 -3.42 22.22
N SER A 222 13.87 -4.55 22.92
CA SER A 222 14.88 -5.60 22.84
C SER A 222 14.29 -6.83 22.16
N ARG A 223 14.96 -7.37 21.14
CA ARG A 223 14.46 -8.52 20.39
C ARG A 223 15.54 -9.53 20.03
N ALA A 224 15.11 -10.74 19.75
CA ALA A 224 15.92 -11.78 19.11
C ALA A 224 16.50 -11.31 17.76
N ARG A 225 17.51 -12.03 17.26
CA ARG A 225 18.12 -11.71 15.97
C ARG A 225 17.10 -11.91 14.84
N THR A 226 17.29 -11.24 13.71
CA THR A 226 16.38 -11.38 12.55
C THR A 226 16.71 -12.60 11.69
N THR A 227 17.94 -13.11 11.78
CA THR A 227 18.46 -14.19 10.94
C THR A 227 19.01 -15.33 11.80
N GLY A 228 18.89 -16.56 11.28
CA GLY A 228 19.31 -17.79 11.96
C GLY A 228 18.16 -18.50 12.70
N THR A 229 18.45 -19.68 13.22
CA THR A 229 17.50 -20.51 14.01
C THR A 229 17.08 -19.83 15.31
N ASP A 230 17.95 -19.01 15.89
CA ASP A 230 17.64 -18.15 17.05
C ASP A 230 16.87 -16.87 16.66
N GLY A 231 16.29 -16.86 15.46
CA GLY A 231 15.68 -15.70 14.85
C GLY A 231 14.22 -15.47 15.24
N ILE A 232 13.71 -14.30 14.87
CA ILE A 232 12.28 -13.97 14.88
C ILE A 232 11.73 -13.91 13.45
N MET A 233 10.60 -14.58 13.20
CA MET A 233 9.87 -14.52 11.94
C MET A 233 8.52 -13.83 12.12
N PHE A 234 8.12 -13.02 11.16
CA PHE A 234 6.85 -12.28 11.18
C PHE A 234 5.92 -12.78 10.08
N LEU A 235 4.71 -13.18 10.45
CA LEU A 235 3.63 -13.60 9.57
C LEU A 235 2.54 -12.52 9.58
N PRO A 236 2.39 -11.73 8.51
CA PRO A 236 1.38 -10.67 8.44
C PRO A 236 -0.03 -11.25 8.19
N GLN A 237 -1.06 -10.47 8.51
CA GLN A 237 -2.48 -10.79 8.26
C GLN A 237 -2.76 -11.20 6.80
N ARG A 238 -2.08 -10.56 5.85
CA ARG A 238 -2.10 -10.93 4.43
C ARG A 238 -0.75 -11.53 4.04
N PRO A 239 -0.64 -12.85 3.95
CA PRO A 239 0.61 -13.51 3.60
C PRO A 239 1.19 -13.02 2.28
N TYR A 240 2.49 -12.74 2.27
CA TYR A 240 3.23 -12.48 1.04
C TYR A 240 3.53 -13.80 0.32
N LEU A 241 3.14 -13.87 -0.95
CA LEU A 241 3.45 -14.97 -1.87
C LEU A 241 4.54 -14.49 -2.82
N SER A 242 5.62 -15.25 -2.92
CA SER A 242 6.76 -14.91 -3.77
C SER A 242 6.40 -15.10 -5.24
N ILE A 243 7.02 -14.31 -6.13
CA ILE A 243 6.88 -14.50 -7.58
C ILE A 243 7.83 -15.63 -7.96
N GLY A 244 7.30 -16.80 -8.29
CA GLY A 244 8.14 -17.97 -8.52
C GLY A 244 7.39 -19.29 -8.54
N THR A 245 8.11 -20.36 -8.21
CA THR A 245 7.59 -21.72 -8.18
C THR A 245 6.77 -22.00 -6.91
N LEU A 246 6.14 -23.17 -6.83
CA LEU A 246 5.48 -23.61 -5.59
C LEU A 246 6.51 -23.82 -4.48
N ARG A 247 7.69 -24.33 -4.83
CA ARG A 247 8.83 -24.46 -3.91
C ARG A 247 9.19 -23.13 -3.29
N ASP A 248 9.29 -22.07 -4.10
CA ASP A 248 9.65 -20.72 -3.66
C ASP A 248 8.65 -20.16 -2.64
N GLN A 249 7.40 -20.66 -2.59
CA GLN A 249 6.43 -20.24 -1.58
C GLN A 249 6.80 -20.74 -0.18
N VAL A 250 7.31 -21.97 -0.08
CA VAL A 250 7.64 -22.64 1.18
C VAL A 250 8.99 -22.19 1.70
N ILE A 251 9.99 -22.05 0.83
CA ILE A 251 11.37 -21.79 1.25
C ILE A 251 11.67 -20.31 1.51
N TYR A 252 10.87 -19.38 0.97
CA TYR A 252 11.10 -17.94 1.14
C TYR A 252 11.32 -17.55 2.61
N PRO A 253 12.30 -16.68 2.95
CA PRO A 253 13.14 -15.90 2.05
C PRO A 253 14.34 -16.65 1.43
N ASP A 254 14.54 -17.92 1.75
CA ASP A 254 15.64 -18.68 1.15
C ASP A 254 15.44 -18.90 -0.35
N GLY A 255 16.54 -18.98 -1.10
CA GLY A 255 16.55 -19.50 -2.46
C GLY A 255 16.79 -21.01 -2.53
N GLU A 256 16.62 -21.61 -3.71
CA GLU A 256 16.86 -23.05 -3.92
C GLU A 256 18.29 -23.49 -3.55
N LEU A 257 19.29 -22.64 -3.81
CA LEU A 257 20.68 -22.91 -3.43
C LEU A 257 20.85 -23.03 -1.91
N GLU A 258 20.20 -22.15 -1.15
CA GLU A 258 20.24 -22.15 0.31
C GLU A 258 19.49 -23.36 0.88
N MET A 259 18.33 -23.69 0.32
CA MET A 259 17.60 -24.92 0.65
C MET A 259 18.48 -26.17 0.52
N ARG A 260 19.18 -26.29 -0.62
CA ARG A 260 20.11 -27.40 -0.86
C ARG A 260 21.29 -27.38 0.11
N SER A 261 21.81 -26.19 0.44
CA SER A 261 22.89 -26.05 1.43
C SER A 261 22.48 -26.48 2.84
N LYS A 262 21.21 -26.28 3.21
CA LYS A 262 20.60 -26.77 4.46
C LYS A 262 20.30 -28.27 4.42
N GLY A 263 20.57 -28.96 3.31
CA GLY A 263 20.31 -30.39 3.13
C GLY A 263 18.82 -30.73 2.96
N ARG A 264 17.95 -29.72 2.83
CA ARG A 264 16.51 -29.91 2.68
C ARG A 264 16.20 -30.37 1.24
N ARG A 265 15.34 -31.39 1.10
CA ARG A 265 14.94 -31.97 -0.20
C ARG A 265 13.42 -31.89 -0.38
N ASP A 266 12.95 -32.10 -1.61
CA ASP A 266 11.52 -32.03 -1.94
C ASP A 266 10.64 -32.96 -1.08
N LEU A 267 11.17 -34.12 -0.65
CA LEU A 267 10.47 -35.03 0.26
C LEU A 267 10.18 -34.38 1.62
N GLU A 268 11.11 -33.58 2.12
CA GLU A 268 10.97 -32.87 3.38
C GLU A 268 10.05 -31.67 3.26
N LEU A 269 10.11 -30.94 2.14
CA LEU A 269 9.12 -29.91 1.83
C LEU A 269 7.71 -30.50 1.73
N LYS A 270 7.57 -31.70 1.16
CA LYS A 270 6.28 -32.41 1.12
C LYS A 270 5.78 -32.73 2.52
N ARG A 271 6.64 -33.23 3.41
CA ARG A 271 6.30 -33.47 4.82
C ARG A 271 5.88 -32.18 5.54
N ILE A 272 6.58 -31.07 5.32
CA ILE A 272 6.21 -29.76 5.90
C ILE A 272 4.85 -29.30 5.39
N LEU A 273 4.55 -29.47 4.09
CA LEU A 273 3.22 -29.20 3.56
C LEU A 273 2.16 -30.13 4.14
N GLU A 274 2.46 -31.40 4.39
CA GLU A 274 1.54 -32.34 5.05
C GLU A 274 1.22 -31.91 6.49
N GLU A 275 2.25 -31.51 7.26
CA GLU A 275 2.13 -30.91 8.60
C GLU A 275 1.24 -29.65 8.55
N ALA A 276 1.38 -28.82 7.51
CA ALA A 276 0.54 -27.65 7.27
C ALA A 276 -0.83 -27.96 6.60
N ARG A 277 -1.20 -29.22 6.41
CA ARG A 277 -2.45 -29.67 5.74
C ARG A 277 -2.60 -29.13 4.30
N LEU A 278 -1.48 -29.05 3.59
CA LEU A 278 -1.33 -28.63 2.19
C LEU A 278 -0.62 -29.68 1.33
N GLY A 279 -0.48 -30.92 1.82
CA GLY A 279 0.22 -32.00 1.10
C GLY A 279 -0.35 -32.34 -0.29
N TYR A 280 -1.63 -32.02 -0.54
CA TYR A 280 -2.29 -32.21 -1.84
C TYR A 280 -1.92 -31.16 -2.89
N LEU A 281 -1.33 -30.03 -2.46
CA LEU A 281 -1.11 -28.87 -3.32
C LEU A 281 -0.12 -29.12 -4.47
N PRO A 282 1.03 -29.82 -4.26
CA PRO A 282 1.94 -30.15 -5.35
C PRO A 282 1.27 -31.03 -6.42
N ASP A 283 0.45 -32.00 -6.00
CA ASP A 283 -0.21 -32.93 -6.92
C ASP A 283 -1.34 -32.23 -7.71
N ARG A 284 -2.07 -31.30 -7.06
CA ARG A 284 -3.12 -30.47 -7.68
C ARG A 284 -2.55 -29.48 -8.72
N GLU A 285 -1.43 -28.84 -8.40
CA GLU A 285 -0.94 -27.70 -9.18
C GLU A 285 0.14 -28.06 -10.21
N GLY A 286 0.49 -29.34 -10.35
CA GLY A 286 1.39 -29.85 -11.40
C GLY A 286 2.87 -29.97 -11.00
N GLY A 287 3.17 -30.01 -9.70
CA GLY A 287 4.51 -30.22 -9.16
C GLY A 287 5.13 -29.00 -8.49
N TRP A 288 6.34 -29.17 -7.96
CA TRP A 288 7.08 -28.15 -7.20
C TRP A 288 7.58 -26.98 -8.04
N ASP A 289 7.91 -27.25 -9.31
CA ASP A 289 8.53 -26.27 -10.21
C ASP A 289 7.51 -25.50 -11.06
N THR A 290 6.22 -25.74 -10.86
CA THR A 290 5.14 -24.99 -11.49
C THR A 290 5.23 -23.52 -11.09
N ARG A 291 5.09 -22.60 -12.06
CA ARG A 291 5.00 -21.16 -11.82
C ARG A 291 3.61 -20.66 -12.18
N LYS A 292 2.95 -19.99 -11.22
CA LYS A 292 1.61 -19.40 -11.38
C LYS A 292 1.52 -18.11 -10.57
N GLU A 293 0.48 -17.33 -10.84
CA GLU A 293 0.07 -16.23 -9.95
C GLU A 293 -0.61 -16.81 -8.70
N TRP A 294 0.19 -17.21 -7.72
CA TRP A 294 -0.27 -17.90 -6.50
C TRP A 294 -1.32 -17.10 -5.71
N LYS A 295 -1.33 -15.77 -5.88
CA LYS A 295 -2.32 -14.89 -5.28
C LYS A 295 -3.73 -15.19 -5.76
N ASP A 296 -3.92 -15.62 -7.00
CA ASP A 296 -5.25 -15.86 -7.57
C ASP A 296 -5.61 -17.36 -7.50
N VAL A 297 -4.61 -18.23 -7.45
CA VAL A 297 -4.79 -19.70 -7.40
C VAL A 297 -5.15 -20.21 -6.00
N LEU A 298 -4.51 -19.67 -4.95
CA LEU A 298 -4.69 -20.15 -3.58
C LEU A 298 -5.89 -19.48 -2.89
N SER A 299 -6.69 -20.28 -2.20
CA SER A 299 -7.74 -19.77 -1.31
C SER A 299 -7.16 -19.01 -0.11
N GLY A 300 -7.97 -18.20 0.57
CA GLY A 300 -7.53 -17.44 1.75
C GLY A 300 -6.93 -18.33 2.85
N GLY A 301 -7.59 -19.45 3.16
CA GLY A 301 -7.09 -20.43 4.12
C GLY A 301 -5.80 -21.13 3.66
N GLU A 302 -5.68 -21.47 2.37
CA GLU A 302 -4.43 -22.04 1.83
C GLU A 302 -3.26 -21.06 1.91
N LYS A 303 -3.49 -19.76 1.65
CA LYS A 303 -2.46 -18.72 1.79
C LYS A 303 -1.93 -18.61 3.21
N GLN A 304 -2.84 -18.66 4.19
CA GLN A 304 -2.49 -18.63 5.61
C GLN A 304 -1.74 -19.89 6.03
N ARG A 305 -2.22 -21.08 5.63
CA ARG A 305 -1.51 -22.33 5.88
C ARG A 305 -0.14 -22.39 5.20
N MET A 306 0.01 -21.78 4.02
CA MET A 306 1.31 -21.66 3.34
C MET A 306 2.29 -20.78 4.15
N ALA A 307 1.80 -19.73 4.79
CA ALA A 307 2.62 -18.92 5.70
C ALA A 307 3.11 -19.74 6.92
N ILE A 308 2.24 -20.61 7.47
CA ILE A 308 2.63 -21.54 8.54
C ILE A 308 3.58 -22.62 8.03
N ALA A 309 3.38 -23.17 6.83
CA ALA A 309 4.33 -24.10 6.22
C ALA A 309 5.73 -23.48 6.09
N ARG A 310 5.79 -22.20 5.68
CA ARG A 310 7.02 -21.42 5.64
C ARG A 310 7.65 -21.26 7.03
N LEU A 311 6.83 -21.01 8.06
CA LEU A 311 7.29 -20.97 9.44
C LEU A 311 7.90 -22.30 9.89
N LEU A 312 7.26 -23.42 9.55
CA LEU A 312 7.72 -24.78 9.85
C LEU A 312 8.97 -25.19 9.06
N TYR A 313 9.23 -24.58 7.90
CA TYR A 313 10.47 -24.81 7.15
C TYR A 313 11.68 -24.15 7.82
N HIS A 314 11.51 -22.90 8.29
CA HIS A 314 12.59 -22.12 8.90
C HIS A 314 12.84 -22.47 10.38
N GLU A 315 11.82 -22.98 11.08
CA GLU A 315 11.88 -23.35 12.50
C GLU A 315 12.54 -22.25 13.38
N PRO A 316 12.06 -20.99 13.33
CA PRO A 316 12.65 -19.90 14.12
C PRO A 316 12.30 -20.05 15.60
N ARG A 317 13.15 -19.53 16.49
CA ARG A 317 12.90 -19.55 17.93
C ARG A 317 11.65 -18.74 18.34
N TYR A 318 11.36 -17.65 17.61
CA TYR A 318 10.18 -16.81 17.84
C TYR A 318 9.39 -16.59 16.55
N ALA A 319 8.06 -16.63 16.65
CA ALA A 319 7.15 -16.33 15.56
C ALA A 319 6.11 -15.30 15.99
N PHE A 320 6.01 -14.20 15.25
CA PHE A 320 4.94 -13.23 15.38
C PHE A 320 3.86 -13.55 14.34
N ILE A 321 2.64 -13.88 14.77
CA ILE A 321 1.54 -14.27 13.88
C ILE A 321 0.42 -13.23 13.98
N ASP A 322 0.26 -12.40 12.96
CA ASP A 322 -0.77 -11.38 12.90
C ASP A 322 -2.02 -11.91 12.19
N GLU A 323 -3.05 -12.29 12.96
CA GLU A 323 -4.30 -12.87 12.43
C GLU A 323 -4.11 -14.00 11.39
N GLY A 324 -3.02 -14.76 11.54
CA GLY A 324 -2.54 -15.71 10.52
C GLY A 324 -3.40 -16.96 10.32
N THR A 325 -4.50 -17.11 11.07
CA THR A 325 -5.42 -18.26 11.01
C THR A 325 -6.90 -17.85 10.94
N SER A 326 -7.20 -16.59 10.62
CA SER A 326 -8.57 -16.07 10.54
C SER A 326 -9.44 -16.72 9.45
N ALA A 327 -8.85 -17.27 8.40
CA ALA A 327 -9.51 -17.96 7.30
C ALA A 327 -9.32 -19.49 7.36
N VAL A 328 -8.86 -20.02 8.49
CA VAL A 328 -8.64 -21.45 8.72
C VAL A 328 -9.69 -21.96 9.73
N SER A 329 -10.18 -23.19 9.54
CA SER A 329 -11.11 -23.81 10.49
C SER A 329 -10.46 -24.03 11.86
N SER A 330 -11.26 -24.00 12.92
CA SER A 330 -10.79 -24.14 14.32
C SER A 330 -9.98 -25.41 14.57
N ASP A 331 -10.37 -26.52 13.94
CA ASP A 331 -9.75 -27.83 14.17
C ASP A 331 -8.35 -27.89 13.55
N VAL A 332 -8.20 -27.31 12.36
CA VAL A 332 -6.90 -27.21 11.68
C VAL A 332 -6.03 -26.16 12.37
N GLU A 333 -6.61 -25.04 12.79
CA GLU A 333 -5.90 -24.03 13.56
C GLU A 333 -5.24 -24.64 14.80
N GLY A 334 -5.98 -25.39 15.61
CA GLY A 334 -5.42 -26.03 16.80
C GLY A 334 -4.21 -26.90 16.51
N LEU A 335 -4.34 -27.77 15.50
CA LEU A 335 -3.25 -28.65 15.07
C LEU A 335 -2.01 -27.88 14.60
N LEU A 336 -2.19 -26.77 13.88
CA LEU A 336 -1.07 -25.95 13.40
C LEU A 336 -0.32 -25.28 14.55
N TYR A 337 -1.03 -24.76 15.54
CA TYR A 337 -0.43 -24.17 16.75
C TYR A 337 0.32 -25.23 17.56
N GLU A 338 -0.27 -26.40 17.77
CA GLU A 338 0.38 -27.53 18.46
C GLU A 338 1.65 -27.98 17.73
N THR A 339 1.59 -28.14 16.41
CA THR A 339 2.75 -28.50 15.58
C THR A 339 3.89 -27.49 15.72
N CYS A 340 3.57 -26.18 15.72
CA CYS A 340 4.60 -25.15 15.93
C CYS A 340 5.21 -25.23 17.35
N LYS A 341 4.41 -25.53 18.37
CA LYS A 341 4.89 -25.69 19.75
C LYS A 341 5.77 -26.92 19.91
N GLU A 342 5.42 -28.05 19.29
CA GLU A 342 6.24 -29.27 19.28
C GLU A 342 7.61 -29.05 18.64
N LYS A 343 7.67 -28.17 17.63
CA LYS A 343 8.92 -27.72 16.99
C LYS A 343 9.74 -26.75 17.86
N GLY A 344 9.26 -26.38 19.05
CA GLY A 344 9.94 -25.47 19.97
C GLY A 344 9.83 -23.99 19.59
N ILE A 345 8.90 -23.63 18.71
CA ILE A 345 8.69 -22.25 18.26
C ILE A 345 7.88 -21.50 19.32
N THR A 346 8.43 -20.38 19.81
CA THR A 346 7.70 -19.49 20.73
C THR A 346 6.72 -18.63 19.93
N LEU A 347 5.44 -18.71 20.26
CA LEU A 347 4.35 -18.08 19.48
C LEU A 347 3.90 -16.78 20.15
N ILE A 348 3.96 -15.69 19.39
CA ILE A 348 3.40 -14.39 19.74
C ILE A 348 2.30 -14.08 18.73
N THR A 349 1.05 -14.32 19.11
CA THR A 349 -0.08 -14.25 18.18
C THR A 349 -0.93 -13.03 18.46
N ILE A 350 -1.23 -12.26 17.44
CA ILE A 350 -2.28 -11.24 17.46
C ILE A 350 -3.56 -11.88 16.92
N SER A 351 -4.63 -11.84 17.71
CA SER A 351 -5.94 -12.32 17.28
C SER A 351 -7.06 -11.71 18.09
N THR A 352 -8.24 -11.63 17.48
CA THR A 352 -9.51 -11.32 18.17
C THR A 352 -10.20 -12.56 18.73
N ARG A 353 -9.72 -13.76 18.39
CA ARG A 353 -10.38 -15.02 18.73
C ARG A 353 -9.96 -15.50 20.12
N ALA A 354 -10.90 -15.48 21.06
CA ALA A 354 -10.70 -16.00 22.42
C ALA A 354 -10.30 -17.49 22.47
N SER A 355 -10.69 -18.28 21.47
CA SER A 355 -10.38 -19.71 21.39
C SER A 355 -8.88 -20.01 21.42
N LEU A 356 -8.04 -19.06 21.00
CA LEU A 356 -6.58 -19.20 20.95
C LEU A 356 -5.93 -19.09 22.34
N LYS A 357 -6.62 -18.57 23.37
CA LYS A 357 -6.09 -18.50 24.74
C LYS A 357 -5.57 -19.85 25.23
N ARG A 358 -6.21 -20.96 24.85
CA ARG A 358 -5.81 -22.32 25.23
C ARG A 358 -4.39 -22.72 24.82
N TYR A 359 -3.83 -22.09 23.78
CA TYR A 359 -2.49 -22.41 23.27
C TYR A 359 -1.40 -21.48 23.84
N HIS A 360 -1.78 -20.40 24.52
CA HIS A 360 -0.89 -19.35 25.00
C HIS A 360 -0.74 -19.38 26.53
N THR A 361 0.37 -18.84 27.02
CA THR A 361 0.71 -18.75 28.45
C THR A 361 0.36 -17.39 29.04
N PHE A 362 0.49 -16.33 28.24
CA PHE A 362 0.18 -14.96 28.62
C PHE A 362 -0.84 -14.35 27.66
N ASN A 363 -1.64 -13.43 28.17
CA ASN A 363 -2.57 -12.61 27.40
C ASN A 363 -2.25 -11.13 27.63
N LEU A 364 -2.00 -10.40 26.56
CA LEU A 364 -1.93 -8.95 26.53
C LEU A 364 -3.24 -8.44 25.94
N THR A 365 -4.09 -7.84 26.77
CA THR A 365 -5.35 -7.23 26.34
C THR A 365 -5.11 -5.75 26.07
N LEU A 366 -5.45 -5.29 24.87
CA LEU A 366 -5.31 -3.90 24.43
C LEU A 366 -6.69 -3.24 24.26
N GLY A 367 -6.76 -1.94 24.50
CA GLY A 367 -8.00 -1.18 24.29
C GLY A 367 -8.87 -1.08 25.53
N LEU A 368 -8.23 -1.07 26.70
CA LEU A 368 -8.90 -0.83 27.97
C LEU A 368 -8.99 0.69 28.22
N GLY A 369 -9.89 1.07 29.14
CA GLY A 369 -10.13 2.47 29.49
C GLY A 369 -11.00 3.24 28.48
N ASP A 370 -11.41 4.45 28.87
CA ASP A 370 -12.31 5.29 28.06
C ASP A 370 -11.64 5.78 26.76
N ASP A 371 -10.33 5.98 26.78
CA ASP A 371 -9.53 6.43 25.64
C ASP A 371 -8.98 5.27 24.78
N GLY A 372 -9.15 4.02 25.22
CA GLY A 372 -8.67 2.83 24.50
C GLY A 372 -7.14 2.68 24.41
N ALA A 373 -6.38 3.49 25.15
CA ALA A 373 -4.91 3.48 25.15
C ALA A 373 -4.32 2.55 26.23
N GLU A 374 -5.13 2.11 27.20
CA GLU A 374 -4.68 1.26 28.30
C GLU A 374 -4.55 -0.20 27.85
N TRP A 375 -3.67 -0.93 28.54
CA TRP A 375 -3.36 -2.32 28.27
C TRP A 375 -3.15 -3.09 29.57
N GLU A 376 -3.42 -4.39 29.53
CA GLU A 376 -3.25 -5.29 30.66
C GLU A 376 -2.50 -6.55 30.23
N TYR A 377 -1.47 -6.93 30.99
CA TYR A 377 -0.65 -8.10 30.74
C TYR A 377 -0.83 -9.12 31.87
N GLU A 378 -1.43 -10.27 31.55
CA GLU A 378 -1.75 -11.31 32.53
C GLU A 378 -1.26 -12.68 32.10
N ARG A 379 -1.01 -13.55 33.09
CA ARG A 379 -0.74 -14.96 32.85
C ARG A 379 -2.06 -15.73 32.81
N ILE A 380 -2.27 -16.45 31.71
CA ILE A 380 -3.48 -17.23 31.45
C ILE A 380 -3.61 -18.34 32.50
N GLY A 381 -4.80 -18.46 33.10
CA GLY A 381 -5.13 -19.50 34.07
C GLY A 381 -4.85 -19.17 35.54
N THR A 382 -4.62 -17.89 35.86
CA THR A 382 -4.61 -17.41 37.26
C THR A 382 -6.04 -17.26 37.82
N GLU A 383 -6.22 -17.31 39.15
CA GLU A 383 -7.54 -17.17 39.79
C GLU A 383 -8.24 -15.84 39.43
N ARG A 384 -7.48 -14.77 39.18
CA ARG A 384 -8.02 -13.48 38.71
C ARG A 384 -8.74 -13.59 37.37
N GLU A 385 -8.16 -14.29 36.39
CA GLU A 385 -8.79 -14.49 35.08
C GLU A 385 -10.04 -15.37 35.21
N LYS A 386 -10.01 -16.43 36.03
CA LYS A 386 -11.21 -17.26 36.26
C LYS A 386 -12.37 -16.43 36.82
N MET A 387 -12.10 -15.59 37.83
CA MET A 387 -13.09 -14.69 38.40
C MET A 387 -13.58 -13.65 37.37
N GLY A 388 -12.69 -13.14 36.51
CA GLY A 388 -13.04 -12.21 35.43
C GLY A 388 -13.92 -12.85 34.36
N VAL A 389 -13.57 -14.06 33.90
CA VAL A 389 -14.34 -14.84 32.92
C VAL A 389 -15.69 -15.27 33.49
N GLU A 390 -15.76 -15.64 34.77
CA GLU A 390 -17.03 -15.93 35.46
C GLU A 390 -17.92 -14.69 35.51
N LYS A 391 -17.35 -13.51 35.79
CA LYS A 391 -18.07 -12.24 35.77
C LYS A 391 -18.56 -11.87 34.36
N GLU A 392 -17.72 -11.97 33.33
CA GLU A 392 -18.11 -11.75 31.93
C GLU A 392 -19.21 -12.74 31.48
N LEU A 393 -19.08 -14.01 31.85
CA LEU A 393 -20.09 -15.02 31.55
C LEU A 393 -21.43 -14.70 32.21
N GLN A 394 -21.40 -14.15 33.43
CA GLN A 394 -22.59 -13.69 34.12
C GLN A 394 -23.22 -12.47 33.45
N GLU A 395 -22.43 -11.46 33.09
CA GLU A 395 -22.90 -10.29 32.33
C GLU A 395 -23.50 -10.69 30.96
N LEU A 396 -22.90 -11.64 30.25
CA LEU A 396 -23.44 -12.15 28.98
C LEU A 396 -24.74 -12.92 29.17
N ARG A 397 -24.87 -13.70 30.26
CA ARG A 397 -26.13 -14.37 30.60
C ARG A 397 -27.24 -13.36 30.90
N GLU A 398 -26.93 -12.31 31.67
CA GLU A 398 -27.88 -11.22 31.94
C GLU A 398 -28.30 -10.50 30.64
N ARG A 399 -27.37 -10.27 29.71
CA ARG A 399 -27.70 -9.70 28.39
C ARG A 399 -28.57 -10.62 27.54
N MET A 400 -28.32 -11.93 27.55
CA MET A 400 -29.18 -12.91 26.86
C MET A 400 -30.57 -13.00 27.51
N GLU A 401 -30.69 -12.87 28.82
CA GLU A 401 -31.99 -12.79 29.48
C GLU A 401 -32.78 -11.53 29.07
N MET A 402 -32.09 -10.42 28.82
CA MET A 402 -32.71 -9.21 28.26
C MET A 402 -33.13 -9.37 26.80
N GLU A 403 -32.57 -10.32 26.04
CA GLU A 403 -32.88 -10.53 24.60
C GLU A 403 -34.38 -10.69 24.35
N GLY A 404 -35.09 -11.44 25.21
CA GLY A 404 -36.55 -11.60 25.11
C GLY A 404 -37.32 -10.27 25.24
N THR A 405 -36.84 -9.34 26.07
CA THR A 405 -37.46 -8.00 26.18
C THR A 405 -37.19 -7.14 24.96
N TRP A 406 -36.03 -7.31 24.32
CA TRP A 406 -35.69 -6.62 23.07
C TRP A 406 -36.48 -7.18 21.89
N GLU A 407 -36.76 -8.48 21.86
CA GLU A 407 -37.64 -9.11 20.87
C GLU A 407 -39.08 -8.61 21.00
N GLU A 408 -39.63 -8.54 22.22
CA GLU A 408 -40.96 -7.95 22.46
C GLU A 408 -41.01 -6.48 22.04
N ARG A 409 -39.96 -5.70 22.36
CA ARG A 409 -39.89 -4.29 21.97
C ARG A 409 -39.80 -4.13 20.46
N ARG A 410 -39.02 -4.97 19.78
CA ARG A 410 -38.93 -5.00 18.31
C ARG A 410 -40.29 -5.31 17.69
N LYS A 411 -40.98 -6.34 18.17
CA LYS A 411 -42.31 -6.70 17.69
C LYS A 411 -43.32 -5.56 17.85
N LYS A 412 -43.26 -4.85 18.98
CA LYS A 412 -44.08 -3.66 19.20
C LYS A 412 -43.74 -2.50 18.26
N ILE A 413 -42.46 -2.31 17.93
CA ILE A 413 -42.02 -1.31 16.94
C ILE A 413 -42.49 -1.70 15.54
N ASP A 414 -42.46 -2.98 15.18
CA ASP A 414 -42.98 -3.48 13.90
C ASP A 414 -44.51 -3.27 13.82
N GLU A 415 -45.25 -3.53 14.90
CA GLU A 415 -46.70 -3.22 15.00
C GLU A 415 -46.99 -1.70 14.90
N GLU A 416 -46.22 -0.86 15.62
CA GLU A 416 -46.32 0.61 15.53
C GLU A 416 -45.99 1.12 14.11
N LEU A 417 -45.00 0.51 13.43
CA LEU A 417 -44.69 0.81 12.04
C LEU A 417 -45.83 0.40 11.11
N GLU A 418 -46.40 -0.80 11.25
CA GLU A 418 -47.55 -1.22 10.45
C GLU A 418 -48.77 -0.29 10.63
N GLU A 419 -49.05 0.20 11.85
CA GLU A 419 -50.14 1.15 12.10
C GLU A 419 -49.91 2.51 11.42
N VAL A 420 -48.68 3.05 11.50
CA VAL A 420 -48.30 4.31 10.84
C VAL A 420 -48.40 4.21 9.31
N TRP A 421 -48.32 3.01 8.75
CA TRP A 421 -48.43 2.74 7.32
C TRP A 421 -49.88 2.52 6.86
N VAL A 422 -50.83 2.41 7.79
CA VAL A 422 -52.26 2.20 7.52
C VAL A 422 -53.08 3.48 7.71
N GLU A 423 -52.62 4.44 8.53
CA GLU A 423 -53.22 5.78 8.59
C GLU A 423 -52.85 6.64 7.36
N GLY A 424 -53.61 6.46 6.29
CA GLY A 424 -53.50 7.30 5.08
C GLY A 424 -54.09 6.72 3.79
N GLY A 425 -54.55 5.47 3.78
CA GLY A 425 -55.26 4.88 2.65
C GLY A 425 -54.41 4.49 1.43
N GLU A 426 -53.10 4.76 1.43
CA GLU A 426 -52.16 4.25 0.42
C GLU A 426 -50.99 3.53 1.11
N ARG A 427 -50.84 2.22 0.83
CA ARG A 427 -49.65 1.45 1.23
C ARG A 427 -48.45 1.96 0.45
N LEU A 428 -47.54 2.68 1.11
CA LEU A 428 -46.22 2.96 0.55
C LEU A 428 -45.40 1.67 0.50
N ALA A 429 -44.58 1.50 -0.53
CA ALA A 429 -43.74 0.30 -0.69
C ALA A 429 -42.68 0.23 0.42
N GLU A 430 -42.46 -0.97 0.96
CA GLU A 430 -41.42 -1.27 1.95
C GLU A 430 -40.04 -0.75 1.49
N PRO A 431 -39.24 -0.07 2.33
CA PRO A 431 -37.87 0.26 1.99
C PRO A 431 -37.09 -1.03 1.78
N ALA A 432 -36.27 -1.06 0.73
CA ALA A 432 -35.47 -2.21 0.28
C ALA A 432 -34.34 -2.65 1.24
N HIS A 433 -34.48 -2.42 2.53
CA HIS A 433 -33.53 -2.79 3.55
C HIS A 433 -34.20 -3.71 4.54
N ILE A 434 -34.20 -5.01 4.21
CA ILE A 434 -33.97 -6.18 5.07
C ILE A 434 -34.61 -7.38 4.36
N ASN A 435 -33.82 -8.06 3.54
CA ASN A 435 -33.97 -9.48 3.30
C ASN A 435 -32.56 -10.06 3.27
N GLY A 436 -32.11 -10.43 4.47
CA GLY A 436 -30.80 -10.99 4.72
C GLY A 436 -30.85 -11.97 5.88
N ASN A 437 -31.92 -12.77 5.98
CA ASN A 437 -31.93 -14.03 6.72
C ASN A 437 -32.65 -15.03 5.83
N GLY A 438 -31.85 -15.84 5.13
CA GLY A 438 -32.36 -16.93 4.30
C GLY A 438 -32.58 -18.17 5.14
N GLU A 439 -33.78 -18.74 5.06
CA GLU A 439 -34.06 -20.15 5.30
C GLU A 439 -35.23 -20.58 4.39
N GLY A 440 -35.00 -21.62 3.57
CA GLY A 440 -36.00 -22.43 2.82
C GLY A 440 -36.65 -21.76 1.60
N GLU A 441 -36.93 -22.39 0.47
CA GLU A 441 -36.85 -23.76 -0.03
C GLU A 441 -36.89 -23.65 -1.57
N ILE A 442 -36.13 -24.51 -2.25
CA ILE A 442 -36.18 -24.67 -3.71
C ILE A 442 -37.20 -25.76 -4.00
N ASP A 443 -38.35 -25.43 -4.60
CA ASP A 443 -39.04 -26.37 -5.49
C ASP A 443 -40.09 -25.70 -6.40
N GLY A 444 -40.30 -26.28 -7.59
CA GLY A 444 -41.60 -26.27 -8.27
C GLY A 444 -41.86 -25.31 -9.44
N HIS A 445 -41.39 -25.70 -10.63
CA HIS A 445 -42.01 -25.51 -11.96
C HIS A 445 -43.26 -24.61 -12.15
N ALA A 446 -43.19 -23.68 -13.11
CA ALA A 446 -44.34 -23.30 -13.93
C ALA A 446 -43.92 -22.95 -15.38
N LYS A 447 -44.56 -23.65 -16.32
CA LYS A 447 -44.46 -23.49 -17.78
C LYS A 447 -44.95 -22.11 -18.21
N VAL A 448 -44.30 -21.56 -19.23
CA VAL A 448 -44.78 -20.41 -19.99
C VAL A 448 -45.33 -20.93 -21.32
N ASP A 449 -46.65 -20.94 -21.44
CA ASP A 449 -47.34 -20.94 -22.73
C ASP A 449 -47.58 -19.49 -23.14
N VAL A 450 -47.08 -19.09 -24.31
CA VAL A 450 -47.47 -17.85 -24.99
C VAL A 450 -47.85 -18.22 -26.42
N GLU A 451 -49.16 -18.34 -26.65
CA GLU A 451 -49.77 -18.09 -27.95
C GLU A 451 -50.13 -16.61 -28.06
N THR A 452 -50.08 -16.13 -29.31
CA THR A 452 -50.43 -14.82 -29.90
C THR A 452 -49.41 -13.68 -29.82
#